data_AF-A0A959BNP8-F1
#
_entry.id   AF-A0A959BNP8-F1
#
_cell.length_a   1.000
_cell.length_b   1.000
_cell.length_c   1.000
_cell.angle_alpha   90.00
_cell.angle_beta   90.00
_cell.angle_gamma   90.00
#
_symmetry.space_group_name_H-M   'P 1'
#
loop_
_entity.id
_entity.type
_entity.pdbx_description
1 polymer ?
#
loop_
_entity_poly.entity_id
_entity_poly.type
_entity_poly.pdbx_seq_one_letter_code
_entity_poly.pdbx_strand_id
1 'polypeptide(L)'
;MKIKNKNKISRFPVLARDFLRKRRSLAAWVLRLGAVLVVVALFFSVFRYGIYLKEAGHTTYFNNALQKLVKLDFSFSGNYAKGSLAELDEIAIDIKFKHLLRLQYLREKSMKEGLILPEYKNEEFPAKLTHNGKTINIKIGLTGMVAKSHLRNPAKW
;
A
#
# COMPACT_ATOMS: atom_id res chain seq x y z
N MET A 1 47.75 -2.79 -78.34
CA MET A 1 47.51 -1.36 -78.05
C MET A 1 46.14 -1.20 -77.39
N LYS A 2 46.15 -0.59 -76.19
CA LYS A 2 45.10 -0.04 -75.30
C LYS A 2 43.64 -0.58 -75.34
N ILE A 3 43.35 -1.25 -74.22
CA ILE A 3 42.09 -1.48 -73.50
C ILE A 3 41.16 -0.24 -73.50
N LYS A 4 39.85 -0.47 -73.68
CA LYS A 4 38.79 0.31 -73.01
C LYS A 4 37.69 -0.63 -72.50
N ASN A 5 37.94 -1.19 -71.33
CA ASN A 5 36.93 -1.77 -70.46
C ASN A 5 36.06 -0.63 -69.90
N LYS A 6 34.81 -0.53 -70.37
CA LYS A 6 33.83 0.42 -69.83
C LYS A 6 33.19 -0.20 -68.59
N ASN A 7 33.70 0.19 -67.42
CA ASN A 7 33.14 -0.10 -66.11
C ASN A 7 31.63 0.18 -66.06
N LYS A 8 30.82 -0.87 -65.95
CA LYS A 8 29.45 -0.79 -65.43
C LYS A 8 29.54 -0.54 -63.92
N ILE A 9 29.52 0.72 -63.54
CA ILE A 9 29.50 1.16 -62.15
C ILE A 9 28.17 0.71 -61.53
N SER A 10 28.28 -0.18 -60.54
CA SER A 10 27.22 -0.78 -59.75
C SER A 10 26.35 0.28 -59.07
N ARG A 11 25.12 0.50 -59.58
CA ARG A 11 24.07 1.33 -58.94
C ARG A 11 23.22 0.58 -57.91
N PHE A 12 23.41 -0.74 -57.78
CA PHE A 12 22.69 -1.59 -56.83
C PHE A 12 23.10 -1.48 -55.33
N PRO A 13 24.35 -1.14 -54.94
CA PRO A 13 24.72 -1.14 -53.52
C PRO A 13 24.25 0.10 -52.74
N VAL A 14 23.78 1.16 -53.42
CA VAL A 14 23.29 2.39 -52.77
C VAL A 14 21.81 2.26 -52.37
N LEU A 15 20.96 1.77 -53.27
CA LEU A 15 19.54 1.55 -53.01
C LEU A 15 19.29 0.52 -51.89
N ALA A 16 20.10 -0.54 -51.82
CA ALA A 16 19.98 -1.55 -50.78
C ALA A 16 20.33 -0.98 -49.38
N ARG A 17 21.36 -0.12 -49.29
CA ARG A 17 21.75 0.53 -48.03
C ARG A 17 20.69 1.50 -47.52
N ASP A 18 20.06 2.28 -48.41
CA ASP A 18 19.00 3.22 -48.04
C ASP A 18 17.72 2.50 -47.60
N PHE A 19 17.37 1.38 -48.23
CA PHE A 19 16.21 0.57 -47.82
C PHE A 19 16.40 -0.09 -46.45
N LEU A 20 17.60 -0.64 -46.17
CA LEU A 20 17.97 -1.21 -44.87
C LEU A 20 18.01 -0.17 -43.74
N ARG A 21 18.51 1.04 -44.04
CA ARG A 21 18.55 2.16 -43.08
C ARG A 21 17.16 2.70 -42.76
N LYS A 22 16.29 2.83 -43.78
CA LYS A 22 14.89 3.27 -43.62
C LYS A 22 14.03 2.25 -42.88
N ARG A 23 14.27 0.94 -43.08
CA ARG A 23 13.60 -0.14 -42.33
C ARG A 23 14.01 -0.19 -40.86
N ARG A 24 15.30 0.04 -40.55
CA ARG A 24 15.78 0.18 -39.15
C ARG A 24 15.21 1.42 -38.47
N SER A 25 15.08 2.55 -39.17
CA SER A 25 14.48 3.76 -38.58
C SER A 25 12.97 3.61 -38.33
N LEU A 26 12.23 2.95 -39.23
CA LEU A 26 10.80 2.67 -39.04
C LEU A 26 10.56 1.71 -37.86
N ALA A 27 11.36 0.65 -37.74
CA ALA A 27 11.27 -0.27 -36.59
C ALA A 27 11.54 0.44 -35.26
N ALA A 28 12.51 1.35 -35.21
CA ALA A 28 12.78 2.16 -34.02
C ALA A 28 11.63 3.11 -33.67
N TRP A 29 10.94 3.69 -34.67
CA TRP A 29 9.76 4.53 -34.45
C TRP A 29 8.57 3.73 -33.91
N VAL A 30 8.32 2.54 -34.45
CA VAL A 30 7.25 1.64 -33.97
C VAL A 30 7.51 1.21 -32.52
N LEU A 31 8.76 0.87 -32.18
CA LEU A 31 9.14 0.53 -30.80
C LEU A 31 8.94 1.70 -29.83
N ARG A 32 9.30 2.93 -30.24
CA ARG A 32 9.06 4.14 -29.42
C ARG A 32 7.57 4.41 -29.20
N LEU A 33 6.76 4.30 -30.26
CA LEU A 33 5.31 4.43 -30.17
C LEU A 33 4.70 3.37 -29.26
N GLY A 34 5.15 2.12 -29.37
CA GLY A 34 4.74 1.03 -28.48
C GLY A 34 5.10 1.30 -27.03
N ALA A 35 6.33 1.77 -26.75
CA ALA A 35 6.75 2.12 -25.41
C ALA A 35 5.90 3.26 -24.81
N VAL A 36 5.60 4.29 -25.60
CA VAL A 36 4.71 5.39 -25.17
C VAL A 36 3.30 4.87 -24.87
N LEU A 37 2.74 4.00 -25.72
CA LEU A 37 1.44 3.39 -25.47
C LEU A 37 1.40 2.57 -24.18
N VAL A 38 2.45 1.82 -23.88
CA VAL A 38 2.56 1.07 -22.63
C VAL A 38 2.59 2.01 -21.43
N VAL A 39 3.37 3.08 -21.48
CA VAL A 39 3.42 4.08 -20.39
C VAL A 39 2.06 4.75 -20.18
N VAL A 40 1.38 5.11 -21.27
CA VAL A 40 0.04 5.70 -21.23
C VAL A 40 -0.98 4.71 -20.65
N ALA A 41 -0.95 3.45 -21.05
CA ALA A 41 -1.83 2.42 -20.52
C ALA A 41 -1.59 2.19 -19.02
N LEU A 42 -0.33 2.16 -18.57
CA LEU A 42 0.03 2.07 -17.16
C LEU A 42 -0.47 3.30 -16.38
N PHE A 43 -0.31 4.50 -16.93
CA PHE A 43 -0.80 5.73 -16.33
C PHE A 43 -2.33 5.67 -16.11
N PHE A 44 -3.10 5.31 -17.13
CA PHE A 44 -4.56 5.18 -17.02
C PHE A 44 -4.98 4.06 -16.08
N SER A 45 -4.23 2.96 -16.01
CA SER A 45 -4.48 1.86 -15.07
C SER A 45 -4.36 2.32 -13.62
N VAL A 46 -3.25 3.01 -13.28
CA VAL A 46 -3.05 3.58 -11.94
C VAL A 46 -4.09 4.64 -11.63
N PHE A 47 -4.44 5.49 -12.59
CA PHE A 47 -5.45 6.54 -12.41
C PHE A 47 -6.84 5.96 -12.12
N ARG A 48 -7.25 4.93 -12.87
CA ARG A 48 -8.53 4.23 -12.64
C ARG A 48 -8.55 3.53 -11.28
N TYR A 49 -7.45 2.90 -10.90
CA TYR A 49 -7.31 2.27 -9.57
C TYR A 49 -7.41 3.30 -8.44
N GLY A 50 -6.83 4.49 -8.63
CA GLY A 50 -6.95 5.61 -7.67
C GLY A 50 -8.38 6.11 -7.50
N ILE A 51 -9.17 6.23 -8.58
CA ILE A 51 -10.58 6.61 -8.53
C ILE A 51 -11.39 5.55 -7.76
N TYR A 52 -11.19 4.27 -8.09
CA TYR A 52 -11.85 3.14 -7.41
C TYR A 52 -11.57 3.14 -5.90
N LEU A 53 -10.31 3.37 -5.48
CA LEU A 53 -9.95 3.46 -4.05
C LEU A 53 -10.64 4.63 -3.33
N LYS A 54 -10.86 5.74 -4.04
CA LYS A 54 -11.52 6.93 -3.48
C LYS A 54 -13.02 6.68 -3.28
N GLU A 55 -13.69 6.03 -4.23
CA GLU A 55 -15.11 5.67 -4.13
C GLU A 55 -15.37 4.63 -3.04
N ALA A 56 -14.45 3.68 -2.83
CA ALA A 56 -14.53 2.68 -1.78
C ALA A 56 -14.27 3.22 -0.35
N GLY A 57 -14.04 4.54 -0.19
CA GLY A 57 -13.79 5.15 1.12
C GLY A 57 -12.42 4.81 1.74
N HIS A 58 -11.52 4.19 0.97
CA HIS A 58 -10.18 3.78 1.41
C HIS A 58 -9.12 4.90 1.27
N THR A 59 -9.50 6.14 1.52
CA THR A 59 -8.62 7.32 1.37
C THR A 59 -7.39 7.26 2.28
N THR A 60 -7.51 6.65 3.47
CA THR A 60 -6.41 6.45 4.42
C THR A 60 -5.31 5.53 3.86
N TYR A 61 -5.69 4.46 3.16
CA TYR A 61 -4.72 3.51 2.58
C TYR A 61 -3.97 4.14 1.41
N PHE A 62 -4.65 4.94 0.59
CA PHE A 62 -4.04 5.67 -0.52
C PHE A 62 -3.03 6.73 -0.05
N ASN A 63 -3.41 7.54 0.94
CA ASN A 63 -2.51 8.56 1.51
C ASN A 63 -1.27 7.92 2.15
N ASN A 64 -1.45 6.79 2.84
CA ASN A 64 -0.33 6.05 3.41
C ASN A 64 0.57 5.42 2.33
N ALA A 65 0.00 4.91 1.23
CA ALA A 65 0.76 4.37 0.11
C ALA A 65 1.59 5.46 -0.59
N LEU A 66 1.00 6.64 -0.84
CA LEU A 66 1.72 7.78 -1.41
C LEU A 66 2.86 8.25 -0.49
N GLN A 67 2.60 8.39 0.81
CA GLN A 67 3.65 8.78 1.76
C GLN A 67 4.79 7.76 1.82
N LYS A 68 4.49 6.46 1.69
CA LYS A 68 5.49 5.39 1.67
C LYS A 68 6.31 5.36 0.39
N LEU A 69 5.68 5.62 -0.77
CA LEU A 69 6.38 5.77 -2.05
C LEU A 69 7.34 6.96 -2.03
N VAL A 70 6.90 8.10 -1.49
CA VAL A 70 7.75 9.29 -1.31
C VAL A 70 8.92 9.00 -0.37
N LYS A 71 8.72 8.14 0.64
CA LYS A 71 9.76 7.72 1.58
C LYS A 71 10.62 6.56 1.09
N LEU A 72 10.35 6.00 -0.10
CA LEU A 72 10.97 4.77 -0.65
C LEU A 72 11.01 3.60 0.36
N ASP A 73 10.03 3.56 1.26
CA ASP A 73 9.96 2.55 2.31
C ASP A 73 9.14 1.34 1.82
N PHE A 74 9.85 0.39 1.21
CA PHE A 74 9.29 -0.88 0.72
C PHE A 74 9.25 -1.99 1.79
N SER A 75 9.50 -1.68 3.06
CA SER A 75 9.45 -2.66 4.15
C SER A 75 8.08 -3.37 4.29
N PHE A 76 7.02 -2.80 3.69
CA PHE A 76 5.71 -3.43 3.61
C PHE A 76 5.72 -4.81 2.94
N SER A 77 6.51 -5.03 1.88
CA SER A 77 6.50 -6.34 1.18
C SER A 77 7.09 -7.44 2.05
N GLY A 78 8.21 -7.15 2.73
CA GLY A 78 8.82 -8.06 3.69
C GLY A 78 7.95 -8.29 4.93
N ASN A 79 7.33 -7.24 5.48
CA ASN A 79 6.46 -7.36 6.65
C ASN A 79 5.11 -8.03 6.33
N TYR A 80 4.57 -7.84 5.12
CA TYR A 80 3.38 -8.54 4.65
C TYR A 80 3.66 -10.02 4.46
N ALA A 81 4.79 -10.38 3.84
CA ALA A 81 5.22 -11.77 3.73
C ALA A 81 5.44 -12.42 5.11
N LYS A 82 6.11 -11.71 6.02
CA LYS A 82 6.27 -12.15 7.42
C LYS A 82 4.95 -12.30 8.16
N GLY A 83 4.00 -11.39 7.96
CA GLY A 83 2.68 -11.44 8.58
C GLY A 83 1.77 -12.54 8.00
N SER A 84 1.91 -12.85 6.71
CA SER A 84 1.17 -13.93 6.04
C SER A 84 1.67 -15.32 6.44
N LEU A 85 2.98 -15.44 6.71
CA LEU A 85 3.60 -16.68 7.21
C LEU A 85 3.60 -16.80 8.73
N ALA A 86 3.19 -15.76 9.45
CA ALA A 86 3.07 -15.81 10.90
C ALA A 86 1.78 -16.54 11.28
N GLU A 87 1.89 -17.52 12.19
CA GLU A 87 0.73 -18.02 12.90
C GLU A 87 0.17 -16.87 13.75
N LEU A 88 -1.04 -16.42 13.41
CA LEU A 88 -1.74 -15.39 14.16
C LEU A 88 -2.20 -16.01 15.49
N ASP A 89 -1.69 -15.46 16.60
CA ASP A 89 -2.17 -15.82 17.93
C ASP A 89 -3.68 -15.55 18.03
N GLU A 90 -4.46 -16.60 18.28
CA GLU A 90 -5.90 -16.48 18.44
C GLU A 90 -6.22 -15.97 19.85
N ILE A 91 -6.89 -14.82 19.91
CA ILE A 91 -7.32 -14.20 21.15
C ILE A 91 -8.84 -14.03 21.12
N ALA A 92 -9.53 -14.71 22.03
CA ALA A 92 -10.96 -14.54 22.23
C ALA A 92 -11.23 -13.81 23.55
N ILE A 93 -12.12 -12.82 23.52
CA ILE A 93 -12.52 -12.04 24.69
C ILE A 93 -14.01 -12.22 24.94
N ASP A 94 -14.35 -12.85 26.05
CA ASP A 94 -15.73 -13.02 26.50
C ASP A 94 -16.06 -11.98 27.57
N ILE A 95 -16.99 -11.08 27.25
CA ILE A 95 -17.51 -10.07 28.16
C ILE A 95 -19.03 -10.20 28.25
N LYS A 96 -19.59 -10.04 29.47
CA LYS A 96 -21.05 -10.04 29.61
C LYS A 96 -21.62 -8.81 28.87
N PHE A 97 -22.72 -9.01 28.14
CA PHE A 97 -23.37 -7.96 27.37
C PHE A 97 -23.64 -6.66 28.15
N LYS A 98 -24.09 -6.78 29.41
CA LYS A 98 -24.30 -5.60 30.29
C LYS A 98 -23.04 -4.76 30.51
N HIS A 99 -21.87 -5.39 30.57
CA HIS A 99 -20.59 -4.72 30.76
C HIS A 99 -20.10 -4.10 29.45
N LEU A 100 -20.35 -4.77 28.32
CA LEU A 100 -20.08 -4.22 27.00
C LEU A 100 -20.88 -2.93 26.73
N LEU A 101 -22.19 -2.93 27.04
CA LEU A 101 -23.02 -1.74 26.93
C LEU A 101 -22.54 -0.60 27.83
N ARG A 102 -22.10 -0.93 29.05
CA ARG A 102 -21.55 0.08 29.97
C ARG A 102 -20.25 0.68 29.43
N LEU A 103 -19.34 -0.15 28.91
CA LEU A 103 -18.11 0.32 28.25
C LEU A 103 -18.43 1.22 27.06
N GLN A 104 -19.41 0.86 26.23
CA GLN A 104 -19.84 1.69 25.10
C GLN A 104 -20.38 3.05 25.57
N TYR A 105 -21.23 3.07 26.59
CA TYR A 105 -21.76 4.31 27.17
C TYR A 105 -20.65 5.22 27.70
N LEU A 106 -19.69 4.66 28.44
CA LEU A 106 -18.54 5.42 28.96
C LEU A 106 -17.65 5.94 27.82
N ARG A 107 -17.48 5.16 26.75
CA ARG A 107 -16.75 5.59 25.54
C ARG A 107 -17.43 6.79 24.90
N GLU A 108 -18.75 6.73 24.72
CA GLU A 108 -19.52 7.84 24.14
C GLU A 108 -19.42 9.11 25.00
N LYS A 109 -19.47 8.99 26.33
CA LYS A 109 -19.22 10.12 27.24
C LYS A 109 -17.81 10.70 27.06
N SER A 110 -16.79 9.84 27.10
CA SER A 110 -15.40 10.26 26.95
C SER A 110 -15.17 10.95 25.61
N MET A 111 -15.78 10.45 24.53
CA MET A 111 -15.71 11.06 23.20
C MET A 111 -16.38 12.45 23.16
N LYS A 112 -17.50 12.66 23.87
CA LYS A 112 -18.15 13.97 23.97
C LYS A 112 -17.31 14.98 24.75
N GLU A 113 -16.64 14.53 25.80
CA GLU A 113 -15.80 15.37 26.65
C GLU A 113 -14.39 15.60 26.08
N GLY A 114 -14.00 14.84 25.04
CA GLY A 114 -12.69 14.94 24.41
C GLY A 114 -11.52 14.37 25.24
N LEU A 115 -11.79 13.82 26.42
CA LEU A 115 -10.83 13.13 27.29
C LEU A 115 -11.53 12.00 28.07
N ILE A 116 -10.77 11.00 28.52
CA ILE A 116 -11.29 10.01 29.48
C ILE A 116 -11.08 10.56 30.88
N LEU A 117 -12.17 10.91 31.56
CA LEU A 117 -12.12 11.33 32.96
C LEU A 117 -11.58 10.20 33.87
N PRO A 118 -10.89 10.54 34.97
CA PRO A 118 -10.39 9.54 35.92
C PRO A 118 -11.48 8.60 36.43
N GLU A 119 -12.69 9.12 36.61
CA GLU A 119 -13.88 8.36 37.02
C GLU A 119 -14.21 7.24 36.04
N TYR A 120 -14.19 7.54 34.74
CA TYR A 120 -14.48 6.56 33.69
C TYR A 120 -13.33 5.58 33.48
N LYS A 121 -12.09 6.02 33.73
CA LYS A 121 -10.89 5.21 33.59
C LYS A 121 -10.78 4.13 34.67
N ASN A 122 -11.24 4.43 35.89
CA ASN A 122 -11.18 3.53 37.02
C ASN A 122 -12.33 2.50 37.02
N GLU A 123 -13.36 2.67 36.17
CA GLU A 123 -14.41 1.68 35.97
C GLU A 123 -13.88 0.49 35.14
N GLU A 124 -13.60 -0.62 35.84
CA GLU A 124 -13.17 -1.88 35.25
C GLU A 124 -14.25 -2.96 35.32
N PHE A 125 -14.40 -3.74 34.25
CA PHE A 125 -15.40 -4.80 34.14
C PHE A 125 -14.78 -6.18 33.96
N PRO A 126 -15.33 -7.23 34.59
CA PRO A 126 -14.80 -8.58 34.45
C PRO A 126 -15.07 -9.15 33.05
N ALA A 127 -14.04 -9.78 32.48
CA ALA A 127 -14.09 -10.50 31.22
C ALA A 127 -13.20 -11.75 31.29
N LYS A 128 -13.31 -12.62 30.30
CA LYS A 128 -12.42 -13.78 30.14
C LYS A 128 -11.62 -13.62 28.86
N LEU A 129 -10.33 -13.88 28.94
CA LEU A 129 -9.42 -13.91 27.80
C LEU A 129 -9.04 -15.36 27.55
N THR A 130 -9.32 -15.87 26.36
CA THR A 130 -8.84 -17.19 25.93
C THR A 130 -7.73 -16.98 24.91
N HIS A 131 -6.54 -17.48 25.23
CA HIS A 131 -5.35 -17.44 24.38
C HIS A 131 -4.69 -18.81 24.41
N ASN A 132 -4.44 -19.39 23.23
CA ASN A 132 -3.82 -20.72 23.09
C ASN A 132 -4.46 -21.80 23.99
N GLY A 133 -5.80 -21.81 24.03
CA GLY A 133 -6.61 -22.74 24.83
C GLY A 133 -6.62 -22.48 26.34
N LYS A 134 -5.91 -21.47 26.85
CA LYS A 134 -5.92 -21.08 28.26
C LYS A 134 -6.88 -19.91 28.48
N THR A 135 -7.86 -20.10 29.35
CA THR A 135 -8.80 -19.05 29.75
C THR A 135 -8.34 -18.39 31.05
N ILE A 136 -8.18 -17.07 31.02
CA ILE A 136 -7.74 -16.25 32.14
C ILE A 136 -8.85 -15.22 32.45
N ASN A 137 -9.18 -15.06 33.73
CA ASN A 137 -10.09 -13.99 34.16
C ASN A 137 -9.33 -12.67 34.15
N ILE A 138 -9.82 -11.71 33.38
CA ILE A 138 -9.25 -10.39 33.22
C ILE A 138 -10.27 -9.31 33.59
N LYS A 139 -9.78 -8.09 33.74
CA LYS A 139 -10.62 -6.90 33.84
C LYS A 139 -10.34 -5.99 32.65
N ILE A 140 -11.40 -5.48 32.04
CA ILE A 140 -11.33 -4.58 30.89
C ILE A 140 -11.93 -3.24 31.31
N GLY A 141 -11.15 -2.17 31.08
CA GLY A 141 -11.57 -0.79 31.29
C GLY A 141 -11.30 0.05 30.06
N LEU A 142 -11.79 1.28 30.07
CA LEU A 142 -11.47 2.22 29.00
C LEU A 142 -10.01 2.65 29.07
N THR A 143 -9.35 2.63 27.91
CA THR A 143 -7.99 3.11 27.72
C THR A 143 -7.92 4.02 26.50
N GLY A 144 -6.88 4.86 26.42
CA GLY A 144 -6.72 5.86 25.36
C GLY A 144 -7.09 7.28 25.79
N MET A 145 -7.15 8.21 24.84
CA MET A 145 -7.48 9.64 25.02
C MET A 145 -6.59 10.44 25.98
N VAL A 146 -5.30 10.15 25.99
CA VAL A 146 -4.31 11.20 26.24
C VAL A 146 -3.33 11.13 25.07
N ALA A 147 -3.32 12.16 24.23
CA ALA A 147 -2.27 12.35 23.22
C ALA A 147 -0.85 12.14 23.80
N LYS A 148 -0.70 12.31 25.13
CA LYS A 148 0.53 12.04 25.88
C LYS A 148 0.97 10.57 25.94
N SER A 149 0.14 9.55 25.71
CA SER A 149 0.63 8.16 25.85
C SER A 149 1.30 7.61 24.58
N HIS A 150 0.87 8.04 23.39
CA HIS A 150 1.46 7.63 22.12
C HIS A 150 2.58 8.57 21.64
N LEU A 151 2.64 9.82 22.14
CA LEU A 151 3.63 10.82 21.72
C LEU A 151 4.84 10.97 22.66
N ARG A 152 4.82 10.39 23.87
CA ARG A 152 5.83 10.69 24.90
C ARG A 152 6.94 9.65 25.05
N ASN A 153 6.93 8.57 24.26
CA ASN A 153 8.01 7.59 24.36
C ASN A 153 8.32 6.92 23.00
N PRO A 154 9.19 7.54 22.18
CA PRO A 154 9.63 6.94 20.91
C PRO A 154 10.45 5.64 21.10
N ALA A 155 10.77 5.25 22.33
CA ALA A 155 11.47 4.01 22.66
C ALA A 155 10.55 2.89 23.21
N LYS A 156 9.22 3.06 23.17
CA LYS A 156 8.24 2.04 23.58
C LYS A 156 7.63 1.26 22.41
N TRP A 157 8.27 1.33 21.23
CA TRP A 157 7.95 0.46 20.10
C TRP A 157 8.99 -0.65 20.03
#